data_AF-A0A3C0JRH8-F1
#
_entry.id   AF-A0A3C0JRH8-F1
#
_cell.length_a   1.000
_cell.length_b   1.000
_cell.length_c   1.000
_cell.angle_alpha   90.00
_cell.angle_beta   90.00
_cell.angle_gamma   90.00
#
_symmetry.space_group_name_H-M   'P 1'
#
loop_
_entity.id
_entity.type
_entity.pdbx_description
1 polymer ?
#
loop_
_entity_poly.entity_id
_entity_poly.type
_entity_poly.pdbx_seq_one_letter_code
_entity_poly.pdbx_strand_id
1 'polypeptide(L)' 'KGEFSRAWGVQGDRDGEFQAPGTIAIDNSGFIYVGDIESQRVQKFDERGNPHWEALTAVP' A
#
# COMPACT_ATOMS: atom_id res chain seq x y z
N LYS A 1 12.25 22.79 8.70
CA LYS A 1 12.84 21.91 7.66
C LYS A 1 12.14 20.57 7.76
N GLY A 2 11.70 19.98 6.66
CA GLY A 2 11.24 18.59 6.66
C GLY A 2 12.44 17.66 6.71
N GLU A 3 12.31 16.55 7.43
CA GLU A 3 13.27 15.46 7.44
C GLU A 3 12.66 14.28 6.68
N PHE A 4 13.46 13.61 5.85
CA PHE A 4 13.04 12.39 5.20
C PHE A 4 12.85 11.30 6.26
N SER A 5 11.64 10.78 6.39
CA SER A 5 11.33 9.73 7.37
C SER A 5 11.54 8.32 6.82
N ARG A 6 11.01 8.02 5.63
CA ARG A 6 10.99 6.67 5.05
C ARG A 6 10.58 6.66 3.57
N ALA A 7 10.97 5.60 2.87
CA ALA A 7 10.37 5.13 1.64
C ALA A 7 10.19 3.59 1.68
N TRP A 8 9.24 3.06 0.92
CA TRP A 8 9.02 1.62 0.72
C TRP A 8 8.52 1.36 -0.71
N GLY A 9 8.57 0.09 -1.12
CA GLY A 9 8.18 -0.36 -2.45
C GLY A 9 9.33 -0.52 -3.43
N VAL A 10 9.15 -1.43 -4.38
CA VAL A 10 10.08 -1.70 -5.50
C VAL A 10 9.28 -1.99 -6.78
N GLN A 11 9.91 -1.92 -7.94
CA GLN A 11 9.24 -2.29 -9.19
C GLN A 11 8.90 -3.79 -9.21
N GLY A 12 7.67 -4.14 -9.57
CA GLY A 12 7.22 -5.53 -9.68
C GLY A 12 5.71 -5.70 -9.58
N ASP A 13 5.24 -6.95 -9.51
CA ASP A 13 3.82 -7.33 -9.60
C ASP A 13 3.31 -8.07 -8.35
N ARG A 14 4.14 -8.24 -7.32
CA ARG A 14 3.75 -8.83 -6.02
C ARG A 14 3.29 -7.79 -5.00
N ASP A 15 2.81 -8.26 -3.86
CA ASP A 15 2.40 -7.41 -2.73
C ASP A 15 3.56 -6.54 -2.25
N GLY A 16 3.34 -5.23 -2.18
CA GLY A 16 4.36 -4.24 -1.85
C GLY A 16 5.29 -3.86 -3.00
N GLU A 17 5.12 -4.47 -4.18
CA GLU A 17 5.77 -4.03 -5.42
C GLU A 17 4.81 -3.14 -6.22
N PHE A 18 5.32 -2.33 -7.15
CA PHE A 18 4.50 -1.42 -7.95
C PHE A 18 4.93 -1.41 -9.42
N GLN A 19 3.98 -1.26 -10.35
CA GLN A 19 4.29 -0.99 -11.76
C GLN A 19 4.20 0.51 -12.07
N ALA A 20 3.07 1.13 -11.75
CA ALA A 20 2.83 2.56 -11.96
C ALA A 20 1.87 3.11 -10.88
N PRO A 21 2.37 3.39 -9.66
CA PRO A 21 1.54 3.94 -8.59
C PRO A 21 1.15 5.36 -8.94
N GLY A 22 -0.16 5.62 -9.07
CA GLY A 22 -0.66 6.92 -9.52
C GLY A 22 -1.58 7.63 -8.53
N THR A 23 -2.08 6.92 -7.51
CA THR A 23 -2.99 7.51 -6.52
C THR A 23 -2.68 6.99 -5.12
N ILE A 24 -2.89 7.84 -4.11
CA ILE A 24 -2.73 7.53 -2.69
C ILE A 24 -3.88 8.12 -1.87
N ALA A 25 -4.39 7.35 -0.91
CA ALA A 25 -5.37 7.78 0.07
C ALA A 25 -5.04 7.20 1.45
N ILE A 26 -5.46 7.88 2.52
CA ILE A 26 -5.27 7.43 3.91
C ILE A 26 -6.63 7.43 4.60
N ASP A 27 -6.98 6.35 5.30
CA ASP A 27 -8.22 6.29 6.08
C ASP A 27 -8.05 6.82 7.52
N ASN A 28 -9.14 6.89 8.28
CA ASN A 28 -9.13 7.37 9.66
C ASN A 28 -8.37 6.44 10.64
N SER A 29 -8.08 5.20 10.23
CA SER A 29 -7.31 4.23 11.00
C SER A 29 -5.81 4.30 10.69
N GLY A 30 -5.40 5.17 9.75
CA GLY A 30 -4.01 5.34 9.34
C GLY A 30 -3.54 4.33 8.28
N PHE A 31 -4.45 3.56 7.67
CA PHE A 31 -4.09 2.69 6.56
C PHE A 31 -3.90 3.49 5.27
N ILE A 32 -2.86 3.13 4.53
CA ILE A 32 -2.47 3.77 3.28
C ILE A 32 -2.94 2.89 2.13
N TYR A 33 -3.69 3.48 1.20
CA TYR A 33 -4.19 2.83 0.01
C TYR A 33 -3.48 3.40 -1.20
N VAL A 34 -2.86 2.54 -2.01
CA VAL A 34 -2.14 2.94 -3.23
C VAL A 34 -2.80 2.28 -4.43
N GLY A 35 -3.24 3.10 -5.38
CA GLY A 35 -3.73 2.63 -6.68
C GLY A 35 -2.57 2.49 -7.66
N ASP A 36 -2.26 1.25 -8.03
CA ASP A 36 -1.27 0.89 -9.03
C ASP A 36 -1.94 0.73 -10.39
N ILE A 37 -1.77 1.73 -11.25
CA ILE A 37 -2.57 1.92 -12.47
C ILE A 37 -2.28 0.80 -13.48
N GLU A 38 -1.00 0.48 -13.69
CA GLU A 38 -0.60 -0.54 -14.66
C GLU A 38 -0.91 -1.96 -14.16
N SER A 39 -0.74 -2.21 -12.86
CA SER A 39 -1.15 -3.49 -12.27
C SER A 39 -2.67 -3.62 -12.04
N GLN A 40 -3.46 -2.58 -12.34
CA GLN A 40 -4.91 -2.52 -12.15
C GLN A 40 -5.37 -2.99 -10.76
N ARG A 41 -4.60 -2.62 -9.72
CA ARG A 41 -4.83 -3.08 -8.34
C ARG A 41 -4.77 -1.94 -7.35
N VAL A 42 -5.48 -2.12 -6.24
CA VAL A 42 -5.34 -1.29 -5.04
C VAL A 42 -4.63 -2.12 -3.99
N GLN A 43 -3.57 -1.56 -3.42
CA GLN A 43 -2.82 -2.17 -2.32
C GLN A 43 -3.05 -1.38 -1.03
N LYS A 44 -3.27 -2.09 0.08
CA LYS A 44 -3.46 -1.52 1.43
C LYS A 44 -2.21 -1.77 2.26
N PHE A 45 -1.74 -0.76 2.96
CA PHE A 45 -0.55 -0.78 3.79
C PHE A 45 -0.81 -0.18 5.17
N ASP A 46 -0.04 -0.62 6.17
CA ASP A 46 0.05 0.10 7.44
C ASP A 46 0.87 1.40 7.31
N GLU A 47 0.93 2.18 8.40
CA GLU A 47 1.72 3.43 8.48
C GLU A 47 3.23 3.24 8.22
N ARG A 48 3.71 1.99 8.26
CA ARG A 48 5.11 1.62 8.06
C ARG A 48 5.41 1.17 6.64
N GLY A 49 4.39 1.02 5.79
CA GLY A 49 4.50 0.55 4.42
C GLY A 49 4.47 -0.97 4.27
N ASN A 50 4.03 -1.71 5.28
CA ASN A 50 3.87 -3.16 5.18
C ASN A 50 2.51 -3.51 4.56
N PRO A 51 2.44 -4.44 3.60
CA PRO A 51 1.16 -4.90 3.06
C PRO A 51 0.23 -5.39 4.17
N HIS A 52 -1.01 -4.92 4.15
CA HIS A 52 -2.01 -5.27 5.16
C HIS A 52 -3.34 -5.57 4.50
N TRP A 53 -3.63 -6.86 4.35
CA TRP A 53 -4.96 -7.36 4.02
C TRP A 53 -5.58 -7.92 5.29
N GLU A 54 -6.83 -7.56 5.57
CA GLU A 54 -7.59 -8.30 6.58
C GLU A 54 -7.82 -9.68 6.02
N ALA A 55 -7.33 -10.70 6.71
CA ALA A 55 -7.53 -12.07 6.31
C ALA A 55 -9.03 -12.37 6.26
N LEU A 56 -9.55 -12.64 5.06
CA LEU A 56 -10.90 -13.19 4.85
C LEU A 56 -11.06 -14.61 5.46
N THR A 57 -10.06 -15.14 6.16
CA THR A 57 -10.06 -16.48 6.77
C THR A 57 -10.65 -16.54 8.18
N ALA A 58 -11.37 -15.51 8.63
CA ALA A 58 -12.14 -15.57 9.88
C ALA A 58 -13.64 -15.43 9.61
N VAL A 59 -14.16 -16.24 8.68
CA VAL A 59 -15.54 -16.71 8.80
C VAL A 59 -15.46 -18.01 9.62
N PRO A 60 -16.07 -18.08 10.82
CA PRO A 60 -15.98 -19.24 11.72
C PRO A 60 -16.49 -20.53 11.09
#